data_AF-A0A968Y146-F1
#
_entry.id   AF-A0A968Y146-F1
#
_cell.length_a   1.000
_cell.length_b   1.000
_cell.length_c   1.000
_cell.angle_alpha   90.00
_cell.angle_beta   90.00
_cell.angle_gamma   90.00
#
_symmetry.space_group_name_H-M   'P 1'
#
loop_
_entity.id
_entity.type
_entity.pdbx_description
1 polymer ?
#
loop_
_entity_poly.entity_id
_entity_poly.type
_entity_poly.pdbx_seq_one_letter_code
_entity_poly.pdbx_strand_id
1 'polypeptide(L)'
;MLLCPRCQFENPDRNKFCQQCGISLIYKACHQCGTQVAFSAKECHNCGVTTGQVWQAVICGRSNFPARPARRVNLTPSRVSPNTRYFSRNRASKHRRTNRRF
;
A
#
# COMPACT_ATOMS: atom_id res chain seq x y z
N MET A 1 -14.56 -0.81 22.23
CA MET A 1 -13.41 -0.11 22.81
C MET A 1 -12.37 0.12 21.70
N LEU A 2 -11.93 1.37 21.57
CA LEU A 2 -11.06 2.03 20.60
C LEU A 2 -9.54 1.99 20.80
N LEU A 3 -8.74 1.15 20.13
CA LEU A 3 -7.26 1.32 20.18
C LEU A 3 -6.77 2.46 19.30
N CYS A 4 -5.99 3.39 19.88
CA CYS A 4 -5.37 4.47 19.13
C CYS A 4 -4.30 3.93 18.15
N PRO A 5 -4.37 4.23 16.84
CA PRO A 5 -3.41 3.71 15.87
C PRO A 5 -1.99 4.29 16.04
N ARG A 6 -1.82 5.40 16.78
CA ARG A 6 -0.51 6.02 17.03
C ARG A 6 0.18 5.54 18.29
N CYS A 7 -0.50 5.58 19.43
CA CYS A 7 0.09 5.28 20.75
C CYS A 7 -0.48 4.02 21.40
N GLN A 8 -1.38 3.29 20.73
CA GLN A 8 -2.02 2.07 21.21
C GLN A 8 -2.82 2.23 22.52
N PHE A 9 -3.05 3.47 22.98
CA PHE A 9 -3.93 3.74 24.12
C PHE A 9 -5.36 3.31 23.84
N GLU A 10 -6.01 2.78 24.87
CA GLU A 10 -7.36 2.27 24.81
C GLU A 10 -8.38 3.38 25.10
N ASN A 11 -9.28 3.68 24.16
CA ASN A 11 -10.23 4.77 24.23
C ASN A 11 -11.67 4.23 24.20
N PRO A 12 -12.64 4.90 24.84
CA PRO A 12 -14.06 4.63 24.61
C PRO A 12 -14.46 4.83 23.14
N ASP A 13 -15.40 4.04 22.61
CA ASP A 13 -15.80 4.09 21.19
C ASP A 13 -16.41 5.43 20.76
N ARG A 14 -16.89 6.24 21.72
CA ARG A 14 -17.49 7.55 21.46
C ARG A 14 -16.45 8.67 21.31
N ASN A 15 -15.18 8.42 21.62
CA ASN A 15 -14.15 9.45 21.59
C ASN A 15 -13.72 9.78 20.16
N LYS A 16 -13.72 11.08 19.83
CA LYS A 16 -13.28 11.59 18.51
C LYS A 16 -11.76 11.78 18.41
N PHE A 17 -11.10 11.97 19.55
CA PHE A 17 -9.66 12.18 19.68
C PHE A 17 -9.09 11.25 20.75
N CYS A 18 -7.84 10.85 20.58
CA CYS A 18 -7.14 10.03 21.57
C CYS A 18 -6.90 10.84 22.85
N GLN A 19 -7.29 10.28 24.00
CA GLN A 19 -7.10 10.93 25.30
C GLN A 19 -5.63 11.03 25.74
N GLN A 20 -4.75 10.22 25.16
CA GLN A 20 -3.32 10.23 25.49
C GLN A 20 -2.48 11.08 24.51
N CYS A 21 -2.70 10.95 23.19
CA CYS A 21 -1.85 11.61 22.20
C CYS A 21 -2.56 12.68 21.35
N GLY A 22 -3.87 12.90 21.55
CA GLY A 22 -4.63 13.95 20.87
C GLY A 22 -4.94 13.72 19.39
N ILE A 23 -4.49 12.63 18.76
CA ILE A 23 -4.79 12.38 17.34
C ILE A 23 -6.27 12.09 17.14
N SER A 24 -6.83 12.50 15.99
CA SER A 24 -8.19 12.12 15.60
C SER A 24 -8.32 10.61 15.43
N LEU A 25 -9.38 10.05 16.02
CA LEU A 25 -9.76 8.64 15.92
C LEU A 25 -10.84 8.42 14.85
N ILE A 26 -11.46 9.49 14.36
CA ILE A 26 -12.56 9.45 13.39
C ILE A 26 -12.12 9.83 11.97
N TYR A 27 -10.94 10.44 11.82
CA TYR A 27 -10.39 10.86 10.53
C TYR A 27 -8.97 10.35 10.30
N LYS A 28 -8.66 10.05 9.04
CA LYS A 28 -7.36 9.66 8.50
C LYS A 28 -6.98 10.54 7.31
N ALA A 29 -5.70 10.73 7.06
CA ALA A 29 -5.25 11.42 5.85
C ALA A 29 -5.32 10.49 4.63
N CYS A 30 -5.80 10.99 3.50
CA CYS A 30 -5.74 10.28 2.23
C CYS A 30 -4.28 10.09 1.80
N HIS A 31 -3.89 8.86 1.49
CA HIS A 31 -2.52 8.53 1.11
C HIS A 31 -2.12 9.06 -0.28
N GLN A 32 -3.09 9.41 -1.14
CA GLN A 32 -2.81 10.01 -2.46
C GLN A 32 -2.81 11.54 -2.42
N CYS A 33 -3.81 12.16 -1.80
CA CYS A 33 -4.03 13.61 -1.91
C CYS A 33 -3.94 14.38 -0.59
N GLY A 34 -3.71 13.71 0.54
CA GLY A 34 -3.58 14.34 1.86
C GLY A 34 -4.89 14.83 2.51
N THR A 35 -5.99 14.86 1.77
CA THR A 35 -7.31 15.27 2.29
C THR A 35 -7.73 14.43 3.50
N GLN A 36 -8.34 15.06 4.49
CA GLN A 36 -8.85 14.39 5.68
C GLN A 36 -10.12 13.59 5.32
N VAL A 37 -10.09 12.27 5.51
CA VAL A 37 -11.16 11.33 5.16
C VAL A 37 -11.62 10.59 6.41
N ALA A 38 -12.92 10.33 6.56
CA ALA A 38 -13.43 9.57 7.71
C ALA A 38 -12.83 8.15 7.74
N PHE A 39 -12.60 7.59 8.93
CA PHE A 39 -12.11 6.20 9.05
C PHE A 39 -13.10 5.19 8.45
N SER A 40 -14.41 5.43 8.59
CA SER A 40 -15.50 4.62 8.02
C SER A 40 -15.66 4.75 6.50
N ALA A 41 -15.09 5.78 5.87
CA ALA A 41 -15.20 5.98 4.44
C ALA A 41 -14.25 5.03 3.69
N LYS A 42 -14.83 4.26 2.75
CA LYS A 42 -14.09 3.35 1.86
C LYS A 42 -13.25 4.11 0.84
N GLU A 43 -13.72 5.27 0.38
CA GLU A 43 -13.11 6.07 -0.69
C GLU A 43 -12.89 7.51 -0.25
N CYS A 44 -11.90 8.18 -0.84
CA CYS A 44 -11.65 9.59 -0.61
C CYS A 44 -12.67 10.43 -1.40
N HIS A 45 -13.39 11.32 -0.70
CA HIS A 45 -14.36 12.22 -1.32
C HIS A 45 -13.74 13.26 -2.27
N ASN A 46 -12.42 13.49 -2.21
CA ASN A 46 -11.73 14.46 -3.05
C ASN A 46 -11.12 13.82 -4.31
N CYS A 47 -10.39 12.70 -4.17
CA CYS A 47 -9.69 12.07 -5.29
C CYS A 47 -10.25 10.70 -5.73
N GLY A 48 -11.24 10.15 -5.02
CA GLY A 48 -11.86 8.86 -5.36
C GLY A 48 -11.04 7.61 -5.01
N VAL A 49 -9.79 7.74 -4.55
CA VAL A 49 -8.98 6.55 -4.21
C VAL A 49 -9.58 5.77 -3.04
N THR A 50 -9.52 4.44 -3.09
CA THR A 50 -9.88 3.58 -1.97
C THR A 50 -8.93 3.81 -0.79
N THR A 51 -9.47 4.23 0.36
CA THR A 51 -8.71 4.47 1.58
C THR A 51 -9.00 3.44 2.68
N GLY A 52 -9.93 2.51 2.46
CA GLY A 52 -10.22 1.41 3.39
C GLY A 52 -9.12 0.35 3.47
N GLN A 53 -9.17 -0.49 4.51
CA GLN A 53 -8.32 -1.68 4.61
C GLN A 53 -8.87 -2.82 3.76
N VAL A 54 -8.03 -3.43 2.93
CA VAL A 54 -8.38 -4.63 2.16
C VAL A 54 -7.73 -5.84 2.82
N TRP A 55 -8.55 -6.77 3.30
CA TRP A 55 -8.10 -8.04 3.84
C TRP A 55 -8.09 -9.07 2.72
N GLN A 56 -6.90 -9.42 2.23
CA GLN A 56 -6.72 -10.53 1.30
C GLN A 56 -6.45 -11.81 2.09
N ALA A 57 -7.11 -12.89 1.72
CA ALA A 57 -6.87 -14.21 2.27
C ALA A 57 -6.55 -15.19 1.13
N VAL A 58 -5.52 -16.01 1.32
CA VAL A 58 -5.23 -17.14 0.45
C VAL A 58 -5.74 -18.39 1.15
N ILE A 59 -6.71 -19.07 0.54
CA ILE A 59 -7.24 -20.33 1.05
C ILE A 59 -6.52 -21.47 0.32
N CYS A 60 -5.61 -22.15 1.02
CA CYS A 60 -4.94 -23.34 0.52
C CYS A 60 -5.67 -24.60 1.01
N GLY A 61 -6.22 -25.39 0.10
CA GLY A 61 -6.89 -26.66 0.39
C GLY A 61 -7.26 -27.40 -0.89
N ARG A 62 -7.66 -28.68 -0.78
CA ARG A 62 -8.26 -29.41 -1.91
C ARG A 62 -9.65 -28.82 -2.17
N SER A 63 -9.80 -28.07 -3.25
CA SER A 63 -11.11 -27.73 -3.77
C SER A 63 -11.77 -29.00 -4.33
N ASN A 64 -13.00 -29.30 -3.91
CA ASN A 64 -13.86 -30.28 -4.61
C ASN A 64 -14.38 -29.74 -5.95
N PHE A 65 -13.87 -28.59 -6.41
CA PHE A 65 -14.22 -28.04 -7.70
C PHE A 65 -13.56 -28.87 -8.80
N PRO A 66 -14.32 -29.32 -9.81
CA PRO A 66 -13.72 -30.01 -10.95
C PRO A 66 -12.72 -29.08 -11.62
N ALA A 67 -11.53 -29.61 -11.91
CA ALA A 67 -10.51 -28.88 -12.66
C ALA A 67 -11.11 -28.37 -13.97
N ARG A 68 -11.14 -27.05 -14.16
CA ARG A 68 -11.48 -26.49 -15.48
C ARG A 68 -10.38 -26.94 -16.44
N PRO A 69 -10.71 -27.52 -17.60
CA PRO A 69 -9.70 -27.88 -18.58
C PRO A 69 -8.93 -26.62 -18.97
N ALA A 70 -7.60 -26.73 -19.04
CA ALA A 70 -6.74 -25.64 -19.45
C ALA A 70 -7.20 -25.16 -20.83
N ARG A 71 -7.75 -23.94 -20.91
CA ARG A 71 -7.95 -23.27 -22.21
C ARG A 71 -6.55 -23.03 -22.76
N ARG A 72 -6.23 -23.75 -23.83
CA ARG A 72 -5.00 -23.58 -24.60
C ARG A 72 -5.08 -22.20 -25.28
N VAL A 73 -4.61 -21.17 -24.59
CA VAL A 73 -4.35 -19.88 -25.23
C VAL A 73 -3.07 -20.09 -26.02
N ASN A 74 -3.21 -20.26 -27.33
CA ASN A 74 -2.07 -20.24 -28.24
C ASN A 74 -1.49 -18.82 -28.19
N LEU A 75 -0.51 -18.62 -27.32
CA LEU A 75 0.33 -17.43 -27.34
C LEU A 75 1.14 -17.51 -28.63
N THR A 76 0.66 -16.84 -29.67
CA THR A 76 1.48 -16.57 -30.83
C THR A 76 2.69 -15.76 -30.35
N PRO A 77 3.92 -16.14 -30.72
CA PRO A 77 5.08 -15.33 -30.40
C PRO A 77 4.96 -14.01 -31.16
N SER A 78 4.50 -12.98 -30.46
CA SER A 78 4.63 -11.60 -30.93
C SER A 78 6.11 -11.35 -31.16
N ARG A 79 6.45 -11.10 -32.43
CA ARG A 79 7.79 -10.74 -32.90
C ARG A 79 8.43 -9.77 -31.91
N VAL A 80 9.59 -10.14 -31.39
CA VAL A 80 10.45 -9.25 -30.61
C VAL A 80 10.75 -8.05 -31.51
N SER A 81 10.18 -6.89 -31.17
CA SER A 81 10.52 -5.64 -31.84
C SER A 81 11.96 -5.27 -31.45
N PRO A 82 12.87 -4.92 -32.37
CA PRO A 82 14.31 -4.83 -32.09
C PRO A 82 14.73 -3.65 -31.19
N ASN A 83 13.80 -2.90 -30.61
CA ASN A 83 14.09 -1.54 -30.13
C ASN A 83 14.10 -1.38 -28.60
N THR A 84 14.56 -2.38 -27.87
CA THR A 84 14.88 -2.19 -26.44
C THR A 84 16.37 -1.84 -26.32
N ARG A 85 16.65 -0.52 -26.31
CA ARG A 85 17.95 -0.01 -25.87
C ARG A 85 18.17 -0.42 -24.42
N TYR A 86 19.04 -1.41 -24.22
CA TYR A 86 19.59 -1.78 -22.92
C TYR A 86 20.34 -0.56 -22.37
N PHE A 87 19.75 0.17 -21.43
CA PHE A 87 20.46 1.21 -20.68
C PHE A 87 21.32 0.53 -19.61
N SER A 88 22.44 -0.05 -20.04
CA SER A 88 23.54 -0.39 -19.15
C SER A 88 24.34 0.88 -18.85
N ARG A 89 24.20 1.44 -17.64
CA ARG A 89 25.25 2.30 -17.07
C ARG A 89 25.58 1.85 -15.65
N ASN A 90 26.72 1.18 -15.57
CA ASN A 90 27.43 0.84 -14.36
C ASN A 90 28.02 2.09 -13.67
N ARG A 91 27.97 2.07 -12.33
CA ARG A 91 28.94 2.54 -11.31
C ARG A 91 29.52 3.96 -11.42
N ALA A 92 29.31 4.74 -10.34
CA ALA A 92 30.41 5.38 -9.61
C ALA A 92 29.96 5.82 -8.20
N SER A 93 30.20 4.96 -7.20
CA SER A 93 30.21 5.36 -5.78
C SER A 93 31.35 6.34 -5.54
N LYS A 94 31.07 7.63 -5.36
CA LYS A 94 32.02 8.59 -4.79
C LYS A 94 31.80 8.64 -3.27
N HIS A 95 32.53 7.80 -2.54
CA HIS A 95 32.74 7.99 -1.11
C HIS A 95 33.53 9.29 -0.89
N ARG A 96 32.86 10.32 -0.39
CA ARG A 96 33.48 11.56 0.07
C ARG A 96 34.11 11.27 1.43
N ARG A 97 35.44 11.07 1.46
CA ARG A 97 36.24 11.07 2.69
C ARG A 97 36.11 12.45 3.32
N THR A 98 35.50 12.54 4.50
CA THR A 98 35.53 13.72 5.36
C THR A 98 36.94 13.85 5.93
N ASN A 99 37.62 14.94 5.57
CA ASN A 99 38.95 15.24 6.06
C ASN A 99 38.82 15.90 7.44
N ARG A 100 39.36 15.23 8.46
CA ARG A 100 39.73 15.82 9.76
C ARG A 100 40.90 16.80 9.53
N ARG A 101 40.80 17.98 10.17
CA ARG A 101 41.81 19.04 10.45
C ARG A 101 41.01 20.35 10.42
N PHE A 102 40.86 21.17 11.45
CA PHE A 102 41.56 21.40 12.71
C PHE A 102 40.53 21.63 13.82
#